data_AF-X0XKS2-F1
#
_entry.id   AF-X0XKS2-F1
#
_cell.length_a   1.000
_cell.length_b   1.000
_cell.length_c   1.000
_cell.angle_alpha   90.00
_cell.angle_beta   90.00
_cell.angle_gamma   90.00
#
_symmetry.space_group_name_H-M   'P 1'
#
loop_
_entity.id
_entity.type
_entity.pdbx_description
1 polymer ?
#
loop_
_entity_poly.entity_id
_entity_poly.type
_entity_poly.pdbx_seq_one_letter_code
_entity_poly.pdbx_strand_id
1 'polypeptide(L)'
;VPRLLRLKASWMEKQLKRLCDNTIIFVDEPYMAAFGSVGVMLSQEQVIALENEVFAGISGLKGVHCCGNTDWSILLQTAADIISFDAYGYAGSLALYPAAVKGFLGRGGTIAWGIVPNTEGAIEKETAASLHDRLDEAMAPFTREGIPTEQLIRQGLLTPSCGLGSMATEESAELVLERLAELSARVRKHHTV
;
A
#
# COMPACT_ATOMS: atom_id res chain seq x y z
N VAL A 1 -6.02 6.13 -23.20
CA VAL A 1 -5.34 5.20 -22.26
C VAL A 1 -6.21 4.85 -21.05
N PRO A 2 -6.68 5.78 -20.19
CA PRO A 2 -7.39 5.42 -18.95
C PRO A 2 -8.69 4.64 -19.18
N ARG A 3 -9.47 4.98 -20.21
CA ARG A 3 -10.68 4.21 -20.60
C ARG A 3 -10.38 2.77 -21.03
N LEU A 4 -9.22 2.53 -21.64
CA LEU A 4 -8.79 1.17 -22.00
C LEU A 4 -8.39 0.38 -20.75
N LEU A 5 -7.65 1.02 -19.84
CA LEU A 5 -7.28 0.42 -18.55
C LEU A 5 -8.51 0.11 -17.70
N ARG A 6 -9.52 0.99 -17.70
CA ARG A 6 -10.83 0.76 -17.09
C ARG A 6 -11.48 -0.53 -17.60
N LEU A 7 -11.60 -0.67 -18.93
CA LEU A 7 -12.17 -1.87 -19.55
C LEU A 7 -11.38 -3.13 -19.21
N LYS A 8 -10.04 -3.02 -19.15
CA LYS A 8 -9.16 -4.12 -18.74
C LYS A 8 -9.41 -4.52 -17.28
N ALA A 9 -9.44 -3.55 -16.36
CA ALA A 9 -9.71 -3.79 -14.94
C ALA A 9 -11.09 -4.42 -14.73
N SER A 10 -12.13 -3.91 -15.39
CA SER A 10 -13.47 -4.51 -15.36
C SER A 10 -13.49 -5.95 -15.87
N TRP A 11 -12.77 -6.23 -16.96
CA TRP A 11 -12.72 -7.57 -17.51
C TRP A 11 -11.97 -8.54 -16.58
N MET A 12 -10.83 -8.11 -16.03
CA MET A 12 -10.04 -8.90 -15.07
C MET A 12 -10.86 -9.21 -13.82
N GLU A 13 -11.53 -8.21 -13.26
CA GLU A 13 -12.42 -8.40 -12.11
C GLU A 13 -13.56 -9.37 -12.45
N LYS A 14 -14.17 -9.26 -13.62
CA LYS A 14 -15.22 -10.20 -14.05
C LYS A 14 -14.72 -11.64 -14.15
N GLN A 15 -13.46 -11.87 -14.49
CA GLN A 15 -12.88 -13.22 -14.45
C GLN A 15 -12.69 -13.69 -13.01
N LEU A 16 -12.14 -12.85 -12.13
CA LEU A 16 -11.94 -13.19 -10.71
C LEU A 16 -13.25 -13.43 -9.97
N LYS A 17 -14.32 -12.68 -10.29
CA LYS A 17 -15.68 -12.87 -9.73
C LYS A 17 -16.32 -14.21 -10.03
N ARG A 18 -15.78 -14.97 -10.99
CA ARG A 18 -16.21 -16.37 -11.22
C ARG A 18 -15.68 -17.31 -10.14
N LEU A 19 -14.65 -16.89 -9.40
CA LEU A 19 -13.98 -17.68 -8.36
C LEU A 19 -14.33 -17.18 -6.95
N CYS A 20 -14.46 -15.86 -6.76
CA CYS A 20 -14.80 -15.23 -5.48
C CYS A 20 -15.55 -13.92 -5.71
N ASP A 21 -16.69 -13.73 -5.04
CA ASP A 21 -17.49 -12.49 -5.14
C ASP A 21 -16.75 -11.25 -4.59
N ASN A 22 -15.87 -11.48 -3.61
CA ASN A 22 -15.09 -10.43 -2.95
C ASN A 22 -13.74 -10.27 -3.64
N THR A 23 -13.69 -9.40 -4.65
CA THR A 23 -12.49 -9.09 -5.41
C THR A 23 -11.73 -7.90 -4.86
N ILE A 24 -10.41 -7.97 -4.95
CA ILE A 24 -9.50 -6.84 -4.75
C ILE A 24 -8.66 -6.72 -6.02
N ILE A 25 -8.57 -5.51 -6.61
CA ILE A 25 -7.75 -5.22 -7.79
C ILE A 25 -6.78 -4.11 -7.42
N PHE A 26 -5.48 -4.37 -7.57
CA PHE A 26 -4.43 -3.35 -7.42
C PHE A 26 -4.06 -2.76 -8.78
N VAL A 27 -3.93 -1.43 -8.83
CA VAL A 27 -3.30 -0.68 -9.93
C VAL A 27 -1.90 -0.29 -9.46
N ASP A 28 -0.88 -0.77 -10.17
CA ASP A 28 0.51 -0.45 -9.88
C ASP A 28 0.89 0.86 -10.57
N GLU A 29 1.25 1.87 -9.79
CA GLU A 29 1.61 3.21 -10.26
C GLU A 29 3.05 3.58 -9.86
N PRO A 30 4.08 2.81 -10.27
CA PRO A 30 5.47 3.11 -9.92
C PRO A 30 5.97 4.45 -10.50
N TYR A 31 5.33 4.94 -11.56
CA TYR A 31 5.69 6.21 -12.18
C TYR A 31 5.27 7.45 -11.36
N MET A 32 4.40 7.27 -10.37
CA MET A 32 4.05 8.34 -9.42
C MET A 32 5.26 8.85 -8.66
N ALA A 33 6.29 8.03 -8.46
CA ALA A 33 7.56 8.46 -7.87
C ALA A 33 8.30 9.55 -8.68
N ALA A 34 7.96 9.71 -9.96
CA ALA A 34 8.49 10.78 -10.82
C ALA A 34 7.59 12.03 -10.87
N PHE A 35 6.45 12.03 -10.18
CA PHE A 35 5.53 13.17 -10.16
C PHE A 35 6.23 14.42 -9.59
N GLY A 36 6.03 15.57 -10.24
CA GLY A 36 6.71 16.83 -9.88
C GLY A 36 8.13 16.97 -10.46
N SER A 37 8.65 15.96 -11.15
CA SER A 37 9.89 16.12 -11.93
C SER A 37 9.65 16.93 -13.22
N VAL A 38 10.72 17.49 -13.79
CA VAL A 38 10.69 18.28 -15.03
C VAL A 38 10.10 17.49 -16.22
N GLY A 39 10.06 16.15 -16.15
CA GLY A 39 9.51 15.27 -17.17
C GLY A 39 8.00 15.02 -17.07
N VAL A 40 7.34 15.40 -15.97
CA VAL A 40 5.91 15.11 -15.75
C VAL A 40 5.11 16.41 -15.75
N MET A 41 4.46 16.69 -16.88
CA MET A 41 3.65 17.89 -17.11
C MET A 41 2.15 17.64 -16.81
N LEU A 42 1.84 16.91 -15.74
CA LEU A 42 0.46 16.65 -15.30
C LEU A 42 0.17 17.38 -13.99
N SER A 43 -1.00 18.00 -13.90
CA SER A 43 -1.50 18.55 -12.64
C SER A 43 -1.97 17.43 -11.70
N GLN A 44 -2.06 17.72 -10.40
CA GLN A 44 -2.60 16.77 -9.41
C GLN A 44 -4.02 16.33 -9.77
N GLU A 45 -4.87 17.26 -10.21
CA GLU A 45 -6.26 16.99 -10.59
C GLU A 45 -6.35 16.07 -11.81
N GLN A 46 -5.44 16.25 -12.78
CA GLN A 46 -5.37 15.37 -13.94
C GLN A 46 -5.00 13.95 -13.53
N VAL A 47 -4.01 13.77 -12.66
CA VAL A 47 -3.63 12.44 -12.16
C VAL A 47 -4.79 11.80 -11.42
N ILE A 48 -5.42 12.51 -10.47
CA ILE A 48 -6.58 12.00 -9.72
C ILE A 48 -7.71 11.58 -10.68
N ALA A 49 -8.00 12.38 -11.70
CA ALA A 49 -9.05 12.06 -12.67
C ALA A 49 -8.71 10.82 -13.52
N LEU A 50 -7.44 10.65 -13.90
CA LEU A 50 -6.97 9.49 -14.66
C LEU A 50 -7.06 8.21 -13.83
N GLU A 51 -6.58 8.23 -12.58
CA GLU A 51 -6.69 7.12 -11.63
C GLU A 51 -8.15 6.72 -11.40
N ASN A 52 -9.01 7.72 -11.14
CA ASN A 52 -10.42 7.49 -10.88
C ASN A 52 -11.17 6.94 -12.10
N GLU A 53 -10.77 7.28 -13.33
CA GLU A 53 -11.34 6.67 -14.53
C GLU A 53 -11.04 5.17 -14.59
N VAL A 54 -9.85 4.74 -14.16
CA VAL A 54 -9.50 3.32 -14.07
C VAL A 54 -10.29 2.63 -12.94
N PHE A 55 -10.30 3.24 -11.74
CA PHE A 55 -11.05 2.71 -10.58
C PHE A 55 -12.55 2.59 -10.82
N ALA A 56 -13.14 3.43 -11.68
CA ALA A 56 -14.53 3.34 -12.09
C ALA A 56 -14.88 2.05 -12.88
N GLY A 57 -13.87 1.25 -13.24
CA GLY A 57 -14.04 -0.08 -13.80
C GLY A 57 -14.06 -1.22 -12.77
N ILE A 58 -13.72 -0.94 -11.51
CA ILE A 58 -13.59 -1.93 -10.44
C ILE A 58 -14.77 -1.74 -9.47
N SER A 59 -15.51 -2.82 -9.24
CA SER A 59 -16.70 -2.84 -8.40
C SER A 59 -16.46 -3.43 -7.00
N GLY A 60 -15.41 -4.24 -6.84
CA GLY A 60 -14.85 -4.65 -5.56
C GLY A 60 -13.88 -3.61 -4.99
N LEU A 61 -12.94 -4.05 -4.17
CA LEU A 61 -11.96 -3.18 -3.53
C LEU A 61 -10.88 -2.74 -4.53
N LYS A 62 -10.59 -1.44 -4.54
CA LYS A 62 -9.57 -0.82 -5.37
C LYS A 62 -8.31 -0.58 -4.54
N GLY A 63 -7.23 -1.24 -4.91
CA GLY A 63 -5.90 -0.98 -4.39
C GLY A 63 -5.10 -0.11 -5.35
N VAL A 64 -4.20 0.71 -4.80
CA VAL A 64 -3.11 1.33 -5.56
C VAL A 64 -1.79 1.03 -4.86
N HIS A 65 -0.75 0.73 -5.64
CA HIS A 65 0.58 0.44 -5.12
C HIS A 65 1.64 1.34 -5.77
N CYS A 66 2.52 1.91 -4.96
CA CYS A 66 3.70 2.65 -5.41
C CYS A 66 4.89 2.30 -4.52
N CYS A 67 5.95 1.72 -5.10
CA CYS A 67 7.16 1.33 -4.36
C CYS A 67 8.08 2.53 -4.03
N GLY A 68 7.85 3.71 -4.60
CA GLY A 68 8.73 4.88 -4.45
C GLY A 68 8.11 6.02 -3.63
N ASN A 69 8.96 6.98 -3.26
CA ASN A 69 8.54 8.24 -2.67
C ASN A 69 7.74 9.06 -3.69
N THR A 70 6.50 9.41 -3.37
CA THR A 70 5.60 10.19 -4.22
C THR A 70 4.86 11.25 -3.40
N ASP A 71 4.18 12.17 -4.06
CA ASP A 71 3.19 13.04 -3.44
C ASP A 71 1.92 12.23 -3.11
N TRP A 72 1.91 11.64 -1.90
CA TRP A 72 0.80 10.78 -1.44
C TRP A 72 -0.52 11.52 -1.33
N SER A 73 -0.52 12.86 -1.24
CA SER A 73 -1.77 13.64 -1.21
C SER A 73 -2.65 13.36 -2.43
N ILE A 74 -2.06 13.01 -3.57
CA ILE A 74 -2.76 12.70 -4.82
C ILE A 74 -3.50 11.36 -4.67
N LEU A 75 -2.77 10.29 -4.35
CA LEU A 75 -3.35 8.94 -4.21
C LEU A 75 -4.37 8.88 -3.07
N LEU A 76 -4.11 9.59 -1.97
CA LEU A 76 -5.04 9.74 -0.83
C LEU A 76 -6.34 10.47 -1.18
N GLN A 77 -6.42 11.18 -2.30
CA GLN A 77 -7.64 11.86 -2.78
C GLN A 77 -8.37 11.08 -3.88
N THR A 78 -7.82 9.95 -4.35
CA THR A 78 -8.49 9.08 -5.32
C THR A 78 -9.61 8.25 -4.67
N ALA A 79 -10.37 7.54 -5.51
CA ALA A 79 -11.37 6.57 -5.13
C ALA A 79 -10.78 5.21 -4.70
N ALA A 80 -9.47 5.11 -4.48
CA ALA A 80 -8.85 3.91 -3.93
C ALA A 80 -9.40 3.59 -2.53
N ASP A 81 -9.57 2.30 -2.25
CA ASP A 81 -9.96 1.76 -0.94
C ASP A 81 -8.72 1.33 -0.14
N ILE A 82 -7.65 0.93 -0.83
CA ILE A 82 -6.38 0.48 -0.23
C ILE A 82 -5.21 1.24 -0.86
N ILE A 83 -4.35 1.82 -0.04
CA ILE A 83 -3.06 2.38 -0.46
C ILE A 83 -1.95 1.49 0.04
N SER A 84 -1.15 0.93 -0.87
CA SER A 84 0.03 0.14 -0.58
C SER A 84 1.29 0.92 -0.90
N PHE A 85 2.20 0.99 0.06
CA PHE A 85 3.46 1.70 -0.09
C PHE A 85 4.61 0.98 0.58
N ASP A 86 5.82 1.27 0.14
CA ASP A 86 7.05 0.81 0.78
C ASP A 86 7.28 1.58 2.09
N ALA A 87 6.74 1.04 3.18
CA ALA A 87 6.96 1.55 4.52
C ALA A 87 8.38 1.27 5.02
N TYR A 88 9.02 0.19 4.57
CA TYR A 88 10.37 -0.18 4.99
C TYR A 88 11.41 0.86 4.53
N GLY A 89 11.36 1.25 3.26
CA GLY A 89 12.25 2.25 2.66
C GLY A 89 11.78 3.69 2.84
N TYR A 90 10.46 3.92 2.89
CA TYR A 90 9.89 5.27 2.78
C TYR A 90 8.77 5.57 3.80
N ALA A 91 8.79 5.00 5.02
CA ALA A 91 7.81 5.30 6.09
C ALA A 91 7.51 6.80 6.25
N GLY A 92 8.56 7.63 6.23
CA GLY A 92 8.43 9.08 6.39
C GLY A 92 7.66 9.79 5.28
N SER A 93 7.56 9.21 4.08
CA SER A 93 6.92 9.86 2.92
C SER A 93 5.42 10.06 3.13
N LEU A 94 4.72 9.03 3.62
CA LEU A 94 3.29 9.10 3.88
C LEU A 94 2.98 9.98 5.11
N ALA A 95 3.89 9.99 6.09
CA ALA A 95 3.77 10.77 7.33
C ALA A 95 3.77 12.29 7.10
N LEU A 96 4.20 12.77 5.93
CA LEU A 96 4.11 14.18 5.54
C LEU A 96 2.67 14.65 5.29
N TYR A 97 1.71 13.73 5.19
CA TYR A 97 0.33 14.02 4.80
C TYR A 97 -0.72 13.59 5.85
N PRO A 98 -0.56 13.92 7.15
CA PRO A 98 -1.40 13.37 8.21
C PRO A 98 -2.88 13.72 8.06
N ALA A 99 -3.21 14.93 7.57
CA ALA A 99 -4.59 15.33 7.32
C ALA A 99 -5.25 14.52 6.18
N ALA A 100 -4.51 14.28 5.10
CA ALA A 100 -5.00 13.48 3.98
C ALA A 100 -5.14 12.00 4.37
N VAL A 101 -4.21 11.46 5.16
CA VAL A 101 -4.29 10.10 5.72
C VAL A 101 -5.49 9.98 6.66
N LYS A 102 -5.72 10.96 7.54
CA LYS A 102 -6.90 10.98 8.42
C LYS A 102 -8.20 11.01 7.62
N GLY A 103 -8.27 11.81 6.56
CA GLY A 103 -9.41 11.84 5.64
C GLY A 103 -9.63 10.51 4.90
N PHE A 104 -8.55 9.86 4.47
CA PHE A 104 -8.58 8.54 3.84
C PHE A 104 -9.10 7.44 4.77
N LEU A 105 -8.55 7.34 5.98
CA LEU A 105 -9.02 6.39 6.97
C LEU A 105 -10.47 6.69 7.41
N GLY A 106 -10.81 7.98 7.54
CA GLY A 106 -12.15 8.44 7.91
C GLY A 106 -13.26 8.07 6.91
N ARG A 107 -12.92 7.89 5.63
CA ARG A 107 -13.85 7.36 4.60
C ARG A 107 -13.83 5.83 4.46
N GLY A 108 -13.13 5.13 5.36
CA GLY A 108 -13.03 3.66 5.35
C GLY A 108 -11.82 3.11 4.60
N GLY A 109 -10.87 3.96 4.20
CA GLY A 109 -9.64 3.54 3.51
C GLY A 109 -8.76 2.64 4.37
N THR A 110 -7.90 1.85 3.73
CA THR A 110 -6.98 0.89 4.35
C THR A 110 -5.55 1.16 3.90
N ILE A 111 -4.59 1.09 4.81
CA ILE A 111 -3.16 1.26 4.51
C ILE A 111 -2.49 -0.12 4.49
N ALA A 112 -1.89 -0.48 3.37
CA ALA A 112 -0.99 -1.62 3.24
C ALA A 112 0.45 -1.17 3.54
N TRP A 113 0.92 -1.54 4.72
CA TRP A 113 2.25 -1.27 5.23
C TRP A 113 3.24 -2.29 4.63
N GLY A 114 3.94 -1.88 3.57
CA GLY A 114 5.03 -2.65 2.97
C GLY A 114 6.27 -2.62 3.85
N ILE A 115 6.20 -3.29 5.00
CA ILE A 115 7.18 -3.18 6.08
C ILE A 115 8.22 -4.30 6.07
N VAL A 116 7.99 -5.40 5.33
CA VAL A 116 8.98 -6.48 5.21
C VAL A 116 9.86 -6.23 3.98
N PRO A 117 11.20 -6.14 4.12
CA PRO A 117 12.07 -5.87 2.99
C PRO A 117 12.06 -7.04 2.00
N ASN A 118 12.10 -6.73 0.71
CA ASN A 118 12.20 -7.69 -0.39
C ASN A 118 13.58 -7.63 -1.08
N THR A 119 14.64 -7.41 -0.30
CA THR A 119 16.02 -7.34 -0.82
C THR A 119 16.95 -8.23 -0.02
N GLU A 120 17.88 -8.88 -0.72
CA GLU A 120 18.91 -9.71 -0.11
C GLU A 120 19.86 -8.88 0.76
N GLY A 121 20.30 -9.48 1.86
CA GLY A 121 21.09 -8.83 2.89
C GLY A 121 20.27 -7.93 3.85
N ALA A 122 19.04 -7.54 3.49
CA ALA A 122 18.14 -6.81 4.39
C ALA A 122 17.23 -7.77 5.15
N ILE A 123 16.56 -8.70 4.47
CA ILE A 123 15.60 -9.62 5.08
C ILE A 123 16.24 -10.54 6.14
N GLU A 124 17.47 -10.97 5.92
CA GLU A 124 18.23 -11.86 6.82
C GLU A 124 18.63 -11.16 8.12
N LYS A 125 18.63 -9.83 8.14
CA LYS A 125 18.88 -9.02 9.34
C LYS A 125 17.62 -8.72 10.12
N GLU A 126 16.46 -8.95 9.53
CA GLU A 126 15.18 -8.65 10.14
C GLU A 126 14.59 -9.87 10.85
N THR A 127 13.97 -9.59 11.99
CA THR A 127 13.18 -10.54 12.77
C THR A 127 11.76 -10.00 12.89
N ALA A 128 10.80 -10.86 13.25
CA ALA A 128 9.45 -10.37 13.56
C ALA A 128 9.42 -9.32 14.69
N ALA A 129 10.43 -9.30 15.57
CA ALA A 129 10.57 -8.28 16.61
C ALA A 129 11.01 -6.93 16.04
N SER A 130 12.11 -6.90 15.28
CA SER A 130 12.61 -5.66 14.68
C SER A 130 11.62 -5.07 13.69
N LEU A 131 10.92 -5.90 12.92
CA LEU A 131 9.87 -5.45 12.00
C LEU A 131 8.65 -4.86 12.75
N HIS A 132 8.33 -5.38 13.93
CA HIS A 132 7.27 -4.83 14.77
C HIS A 132 7.66 -3.46 15.31
N ASP A 133 8.87 -3.31 15.83
CA ASP A 133 9.38 -2.03 16.33
C ASP A 133 9.41 -0.98 15.19
N ARG A 134 9.86 -1.38 13.99
CA ARG A 134 9.81 -0.53 12.79
C ARG A 134 8.39 -0.14 12.39
N LEU A 135 7.43 -1.06 12.49
CA LEU A 135 6.02 -0.78 12.20
C LEU A 135 5.46 0.26 13.18
N ASP A 136 5.74 0.11 14.47
CA ASP A 136 5.33 1.05 15.52
C ASP A 136 5.94 2.44 15.27
N GLU A 137 7.23 2.48 14.90
CA GLU A 137 7.92 3.72 14.52
C GLU A 137 7.28 4.38 13.29
N ALA A 138 6.90 3.59 12.27
CA ALA A 138 6.24 4.08 11.07
C ALA A 138 4.82 4.61 11.36
N MET A 139 4.11 4.03 12.34
CA MET A 139 2.77 4.45 12.74
C MET A 139 2.77 5.65 13.71
N ALA A 140 3.84 5.84 14.48
CA ALA A 140 3.93 6.85 15.53
C ALA A 140 3.64 8.30 15.09
N PRO A 141 4.02 8.76 13.88
CA PRO A 141 3.65 10.10 13.41
C PRO A 141 2.14 10.28 13.29
N PHE A 142 1.42 9.27 12.80
CA PHE A 142 -0.04 9.34 12.60
C PHE A 142 -0.80 9.34 13.93
N THR A 143 -0.28 8.62 14.93
CA THR A 143 -0.89 8.59 16.27
C THR A 143 -0.73 9.92 17.00
N ARG A 144 0.42 10.59 16.84
CA ARG A 144 0.62 11.96 17.33
C ARG A 144 -0.34 12.98 16.70
N GLU A 145 -0.74 12.75 15.46
CA GLU A 145 -1.71 13.57 14.72
C GLU A 145 -3.18 13.15 14.97
N GLY A 146 -3.40 12.30 15.99
CA GLY A 146 -4.72 11.97 16.51
C GLY A 146 -5.47 10.88 15.76
N ILE A 147 -4.76 10.01 15.01
CA ILE A 147 -5.32 8.77 14.50
C ILE A 147 -5.06 7.67 15.53
N PRO A 148 -6.09 7.04 16.15
CA PRO A 148 -5.87 6.00 17.15
C PRO A 148 -5.06 4.81 16.58
N THR A 149 -4.12 4.27 17.36
CA THR A 149 -3.35 3.08 16.96
C THR A 149 -4.26 1.93 16.55
N GLU A 150 -5.34 1.69 17.31
CA GLU A 150 -6.33 0.65 16.99
C GLU A 150 -6.95 0.85 15.59
N GLN A 151 -7.16 2.10 15.17
CA GLN A 151 -7.66 2.40 13.83
C GLN A 151 -6.63 2.03 12.76
N LEU A 152 -5.35 2.36 12.97
CA LEU A 152 -4.26 2.01 12.04
C LEU A 152 -4.06 0.50 11.91
N ILE A 153 -4.24 -0.24 13.01
CA ILE A 153 -4.17 -1.71 13.01
C ILE A 153 -5.40 -2.31 12.33
N ARG A 154 -6.62 -1.88 12.68
CA ARG A 154 -7.87 -2.38 12.11
C ARG A 154 -8.00 -2.08 10.61
N GLN A 155 -7.52 -0.92 10.17
CA GLN A 155 -7.48 -0.50 8.76
C GLN A 155 -6.08 -0.68 8.17
N GLY A 156 -5.32 -1.65 8.69
CA GLY A 156 -3.97 -1.98 8.27
C GLY A 156 -3.89 -3.34 7.58
N LEU A 157 -3.14 -3.41 6.49
CA LEU A 157 -2.64 -4.65 5.90
C LEU A 157 -1.11 -4.66 6.03
N LEU A 158 -0.52 -5.83 6.25
CA LEU A 158 0.92 -5.99 6.24
C LEU A 158 1.32 -6.65 4.92
N THR A 159 2.28 -6.08 4.21
CA THR A 159 2.79 -6.61 2.96
C THR A 159 4.32 -6.60 2.95
N PRO A 160 4.96 -7.31 2.01
CA PRO A 160 6.31 -6.96 1.61
C PRO A 160 6.35 -5.53 1.05
N SER A 161 7.52 -4.93 1.05
CA SER A 161 7.79 -3.57 0.54
C SER A 161 7.42 -3.38 -0.94
N CYS A 162 7.64 -4.39 -1.78
CA CYS A 162 7.26 -4.42 -3.20
C CYS A 162 7.16 -5.90 -3.62
N GLY A 163 6.99 -6.19 -4.91
CA GLY A 163 6.88 -7.58 -5.41
C GLY A 163 8.13 -8.43 -5.13
N LEU A 164 7.96 -9.75 -5.03
CA LEU A 164 9.06 -10.71 -4.81
C LEU A 164 9.70 -11.22 -6.11
N GLY A 165 9.26 -10.75 -7.27
CA GLY A 165 9.75 -11.23 -8.57
C GLY A 165 11.22 -10.89 -8.87
N SER A 166 11.83 -10.01 -8.07
CA SER A 166 13.24 -9.62 -8.17
C SER A 166 14.15 -10.35 -7.18
N MET A 167 13.61 -11.24 -6.33
CA MET A 167 14.41 -12.05 -5.42
C MET A 167 15.29 -13.02 -6.22
N ALA A 168 16.57 -13.20 -5.85
CA ALA A 168 17.45 -14.06 -6.65
C ALA A 168 17.18 -15.55 -6.42
N THR A 169 16.59 -15.92 -5.28
CA THR A 169 16.28 -17.31 -4.91
C THR A 169 14.87 -17.47 -4.37
N GLU A 170 14.33 -18.67 -4.49
CA GLU A 170 13.03 -19.05 -3.95
C GLU A 170 13.06 -19.03 -2.42
N GLU A 171 14.16 -19.52 -1.81
CA GLU A 171 14.34 -19.54 -0.36
C GLU A 171 14.31 -18.13 0.25
N SER A 172 14.87 -17.13 -0.45
CA SER A 172 14.82 -15.75 0.02
C SER A 172 13.40 -15.18 -0.08
N ALA A 173 12.62 -15.57 -1.10
CA ALA A 173 11.21 -15.18 -1.22
C ALA A 173 10.34 -15.85 -0.13
N GLU A 174 10.59 -17.13 0.17
CA GLU A 174 9.94 -17.86 1.26
C GLU A 174 10.23 -17.17 2.60
N LEU A 175 11.49 -16.82 2.87
CA LEU A 175 11.90 -16.13 4.09
C LEU A 175 11.14 -14.80 4.29
N VAL A 176 10.93 -14.02 3.22
CA VAL A 176 10.13 -12.79 3.28
C VAL A 176 8.70 -13.08 3.71
N LEU A 177 8.08 -14.12 3.14
CA LEU A 177 6.71 -14.50 3.46
C LEU A 177 6.58 -15.09 4.88
N GLU A 178 7.57 -15.85 5.33
CA GLU A 178 7.66 -16.36 6.70
C GLU A 178 7.73 -15.20 7.71
N ARG A 179 8.64 -14.23 7.50
CA ARG A 179 8.77 -13.04 8.36
C ARG A 179 7.50 -12.21 8.39
N LEU A 180 6.82 -12.08 7.26
CA LEU A 180 5.53 -11.41 7.18
C LEU A 180 4.46 -12.13 8.01
N ALA A 181 4.38 -13.46 7.93
CA ALA A 181 3.43 -14.25 8.70
C ALA A 181 3.71 -14.17 10.21
N GLU A 182 4.97 -14.26 10.62
CA GLU A 182 5.41 -14.12 12.01
C GLU A 182 5.08 -12.73 12.57
N LEU A 183 5.38 -11.67 11.81
CA LEU A 183 5.03 -10.29 12.18
C LEU A 183 3.51 -10.14 12.34
N SER A 184 2.73 -10.64 11.39
CA SER A 184 1.28 -10.59 11.41
C SER A 184 0.69 -11.29 12.65
N ALA A 185 1.22 -12.45 13.02
CA ALA A 185 0.83 -13.15 14.24
C ALA A 185 1.20 -12.36 15.51
N ARG A 186 2.37 -11.72 15.53
CA ARG A 186 2.83 -10.89 16.63
C ARG A 186 1.95 -9.65 16.84
N VAL A 187 1.60 -8.94 15.76
CA VAL A 187 0.72 -7.75 15.82
C VAL A 187 -0.64 -8.13 16.39
N ARG A 188 -1.28 -9.20 15.87
CA ARG A 188 -2.58 -9.68 16.39
C ARG A 188 -2.55 -10.10 17.85
N LYS A 189 -1.40 -10.56 18.36
CA LYS A 189 -1.26 -10.93 19.77
C LYS A 189 -1.13 -9.71 20.70
N HIS A 190 -0.48 -8.64 20.23
CA HIS A 190 -0.30 -7.41 21.01
C HIS A 190 -1.54 -6.52 20.98
N HIS A 191 -2.24 -6.51 19.85
CA HIS A 191 -3.48 -5.78 19.65
C HIS A 191 -4.60 -6.80 19.54
N THR A 192 -5.19 -7.17 20.68
CA THR A 192 -6.43 -7.96 20.68
C THR A 192 -7.52 -7.10 20.03
N VAL A 193 -7.72 -7.30 18.72
CA VAL A 193 -8.83 -6.73 17.94
C VAL A 193 -9.99 -7.72 17.95
#